data_AF-A0A1B6ICP2-F1
#
_entry.id   AF-A0A1B6ICP2-F1
#
_cell.length_a   1.000
_cell.length_b   1.000
_cell.length_c   1.000
_cell.angle_alpha   90.00
_cell.angle_beta   90.00
_cell.angle_gamma   90.00
#
_symmetry.space_group_name_H-M   'P 1'
#
loop_
_entity.id
_entity.type
_entity.pdbx_description
1 polymer ?
#
loop_
_entity_poly.entity_id
_entity_poly.type
_entity_poly.pdbx_seq_one_letter_code
_entity_poly.pdbx_strand_id
1 'polypeptide(L)'
;MVGPGTGVAPFRSFIQERVCSDSADSDTLLLVFGNRNHMADFHMADEWKSLEHMRKLTLLTAFSRDQPHKIYVQHIIEKESSLIYRWLERGCWIYVAGNANNMPAAVRNAFVAVLQDKGGLVPQQADDFITSMESKGMYQTETWS
;
A
#
# COMPACT_ATOMS: atom_id res chain seq x y z
N MET A 1 -1.11 1.72 3.58
CA MET A 1 0.36 1.58 3.80
C MET A 1 0.94 0.72 2.69
N VAL A 2 2.06 1.11 2.08
CA VAL A 2 2.74 0.38 0.99
C VAL A 2 4.19 0.15 1.41
N GLY A 3 4.54 -1.08 1.71
CA GLY A 3 5.83 -1.41 2.33
C GLY A 3 6.41 -2.73 1.84
N PRO A 4 7.04 -2.78 0.65
CA PRO A 4 7.73 -3.98 0.19
C PRO A 4 9.04 -4.22 0.98
N GLY A 5 9.37 -5.50 1.18
CA GLY A 5 10.59 -5.94 1.87
C GLY A 5 10.69 -5.38 3.28
N THR A 6 11.86 -4.83 3.63
CA THR A 6 12.09 -4.17 4.92
C THR A 6 11.33 -2.85 5.09
N GLY A 7 10.70 -2.33 4.02
CA GLY A 7 9.77 -1.20 4.03
C GLY A 7 8.58 -1.40 4.97
N VAL A 8 8.22 -2.64 5.32
CA VAL A 8 7.12 -2.94 6.23
C VAL A 8 7.41 -2.60 7.70
N ALA A 9 8.68 -2.41 8.08
CA ALA A 9 9.11 -2.23 9.46
C ALA A 9 8.33 -1.12 10.24
N PRO A 10 8.23 0.13 9.75
CA PRO A 10 7.48 1.17 10.46
C PRO A 10 5.97 0.88 10.53
N PHE A 11 5.43 0.17 9.54
CA PHE A 11 4.01 -0.18 9.51
C PHE A 11 3.65 -1.24 10.51
N ARG A 12 4.59 -2.12 10.88
CA ARG A 12 4.36 -3.11 11.92
C ARG A 12 4.05 -2.48 13.26
N SER A 13 4.87 -1.54 13.73
CA SER A 13 4.61 -0.85 14.99
C SER A 13 3.31 -0.05 14.94
N PHE A 14 3.05 0.64 13.82
CA PHE A 14 1.82 1.41 13.64
C PHE A 14 0.56 0.53 13.70
N ILE A 15 0.56 -0.61 13.00
CA ILE A 15 -0.55 -1.57 13.02
C ILE A 15 -0.72 -2.13 14.44
N GLN A 16 0.36 -2.52 15.11
CA GLN A 16 0.30 -3.05 16.47
C GLN A 16 -0.30 -2.03 17.46
N GLU A 17 0.09 -0.75 17.37
CA GLU A 17 -0.49 0.32 18.19
C GLU A 17 -2.00 0.45 17.97
N ARG A 18 -2.44 0.40 16.71
CA ARG A 18 -3.87 0.46 16.35
C ARG A 18 -4.64 -0.76 16.84
N VAL A 19 -4.03 -1.94 16.81
CA VAL A 19 -4.61 -3.17 17.35
C VAL A 19 -4.72 -3.10 18.88
N CYS A 20 -3.66 -2.66 19.57
CA CYS A 20 -3.63 -2.52 21.03
C CYS A 20 -4.63 -1.47 21.55
N SER A 21 -4.87 -0.40 20.77
CA SER A 21 -5.88 0.62 21.08
C SER A 21 -7.30 0.24 20.64
N ASP A 22 -7.49 -0.97 20.12
CA ASP A 22 -8.74 -1.48 19.53
C ASP A 22 -9.37 -0.55 18.46
N SER A 23 -8.52 0.23 17.78
CA SER A 23 -8.90 1.13 16.69
C SER A 23 -8.64 0.55 15.30
N ALA A 24 -8.04 -0.65 15.25
CA ALA A 24 -7.82 -1.40 14.03
C ALA A 24 -9.09 -2.12 13.56
N ASP A 25 -9.39 -1.98 12.27
CA ASP A 25 -10.37 -2.74 11.50
C ASP A 25 -9.89 -2.87 10.06
N SER A 26 -10.36 -3.90 9.35
CA SER A 26 -10.15 -4.11 7.91
C SER A 26 -10.50 -2.90 7.04
N ASP A 27 -11.44 -2.05 7.47
CA ASP A 27 -11.84 -0.82 6.77
C ASP A 27 -11.06 0.44 7.21
N THR A 28 -10.13 0.31 8.17
CA THR A 28 -9.29 1.43 8.65
C THR A 28 -7.80 1.19 8.43
N LEU A 29 -7.36 -0.07 8.32
CA LEU A 29 -5.98 -0.44 7.99
C LEU A 29 -5.91 -1.30 6.73
N LEU A 30 -5.14 -0.82 5.75
CA LEU A 30 -4.78 -1.57 4.54
C LEU A 30 -3.27 -1.58 4.37
N LEU A 31 -2.69 -2.77 4.25
CA LEU A 31 -1.27 -3.00 3.96
C LEU A 31 -1.10 -3.63 2.58
N VAL A 32 -0.33 -2.97 1.71
CA VAL A 32 0.22 -3.54 0.48
C VAL A 32 1.66 -3.95 0.76
N PHE A 33 1.88 -5.25 0.97
CA PHE A 33 3.19 -5.84 1.17
C PHE A 33 3.70 -6.44 -0.14
N GLY A 34 5.02 -6.49 -0.32
CA GLY A 34 5.59 -7.26 -1.41
C GLY A 34 7.00 -7.73 -1.16
N ASN A 35 7.35 -8.90 -1.67
CA ASN A 35 8.72 -9.41 -1.66
C ASN A 35 9.02 -10.35 -2.84
N ARG A 36 10.04 -11.20 -2.75
CA ARG A 36 10.42 -12.07 -3.87
C ARG A 36 9.50 -13.29 -3.92
N ASN A 37 9.35 -14.01 -2.80
CA ASN A 37 8.71 -15.31 -2.75
C ASN A 37 7.84 -15.47 -1.49
N HIS A 38 6.58 -15.88 -1.67
CA HIS A 38 5.63 -16.07 -0.57
C HIS A 38 6.14 -17.03 0.51
N MET A 39 6.86 -18.08 0.11
CA MET A 39 7.36 -19.11 1.03
C MET A 39 8.73 -18.81 1.64
N ALA A 40 9.48 -17.84 1.12
CA ALA A 40 10.87 -17.60 1.55
C ALA A 40 11.05 -16.27 2.27
N ASP A 41 10.36 -15.21 1.84
CA ASP A 41 10.62 -13.86 2.35
C ASP A 41 9.35 -13.04 2.60
N PHE A 42 8.24 -13.72 2.92
CA PHE A 42 7.06 -13.05 3.47
C PHE A 42 7.27 -12.68 4.94
N HIS A 43 7.86 -11.51 5.17
CA HIS A 43 8.15 -10.99 6.51
C HIS A 43 6.87 -10.87 7.35
N MET A 44 6.89 -11.45 8.56
CA MET A 44 5.78 -11.45 9.51
C MET A 44 4.46 -12.03 8.95
N ALA A 45 4.55 -12.98 8.02
CA ALA A 45 3.39 -13.59 7.35
C ALA A 45 2.29 -14.04 8.32
N ASP A 46 2.65 -14.74 9.39
CA ASP A 46 1.69 -15.27 10.37
C ASP A 46 0.95 -14.15 11.12
N GLU A 47 1.65 -13.06 11.43
CA GLU A 47 1.06 -11.89 12.08
C GLU A 47 0.04 -11.22 11.15
N TRP A 48 0.41 -10.97 9.89
CA TRP A 48 -0.51 -10.36 8.92
C TRP A 48 -1.74 -11.20 8.64
N LYS A 49 -1.56 -12.52 8.45
CA LYS A 49 -2.66 -13.46 8.20
C LYS A 49 -3.59 -13.57 9.41
N SER A 50 -3.03 -13.56 10.62
CA SER A 50 -3.82 -13.55 11.85
C SER A 50 -4.67 -12.28 11.95
N LEU A 51 -4.08 -11.10 11.71
CA LEU A 51 -4.80 -9.82 11.73
C LEU A 51 -5.88 -9.73 10.65
N GLU A 52 -5.60 -10.25 9.45
CA GLU A 52 -6.59 -10.36 8.37
C GLU A 52 -7.77 -11.27 8.76
N HIS A 53 -7.48 -12.45 9.31
CA HIS A 53 -8.52 -13.38 9.78
C HIS A 53 -9.39 -12.76 10.89
N MET A 54 -8.78 -11.97 11.79
CA MET A 54 -9.50 -11.22 12.83
C MET A 54 -10.20 -9.95 12.31
N ARG A 55 -10.14 -9.67 11.00
CA ARG A 55 -10.69 -8.46 10.37
C ARG A 55 -10.12 -7.16 10.93
N LYS A 56 -8.87 -7.17 11.38
CA LYS A 56 -8.14 -6.00 11.89
C LYS A 56 -7.27 -5.33 10.82
N LEU A 57 -7.04 -6.00 9.69
CA LEU A 57 -6.18 -5.53 8.60
C LEU A 57 -6.69 -6.05 7.26
N THR A 58 -6.82 -5.19 6.26
CA THR A 58 -6.90 -5.63 4.86
C THR A 58 -5.48 -5.82 4.33
N LEU A 59 -5.15 -7.02 3.84
CA LEU A 59 -3.81 -7.38 3.39
C LEU A 59 -3.79 -7.65 1.88
N LEU A 60 -2.92 -6.94 1.17
CA LEU A 60 -2.65 -7.17 -0.24
C LEU A 60 -1.17 -7.51 -0.43
N THR A 61 -0.87 -8.56 -1.20
CA THR A 61 0.51 -9.07 -1.33
C THR A 61 0.98 -9.15 -2.77
N ALA A 62 2.24 -8.78 -3.02
CA ALA A 62 2.93 -8.92 -4.29
C ALA A 62 4.18 -9.80 -4.16
N PHE A 63 4.28 -10.88 -4.94
CA PHE A 63 5.48 -11.73 -4.97
C PHE A 63 6.11 -11.71 -6.36
N SER A 64 7.34 -11.20 -6.46
CA SER A 64 7.99 -10.91 -7.74
C SER A 64 8.70 -12.10 -8.40
N ARG A 65 8.77 -13.26 -7.72
CA ARG A 65 9.50 -14.46 -8.17
C ARG A 65 8.72 -15.76 -8.01
N ASP A 66 7.44 -15.72 -7.61
CA ASP A 66 6.59 -16.92 -7.57
C ASP A 66 6.07 -17.33 -8.95
N GLN A 67 6.26 -16.47 -9.95
CA GLN A 67 5.85 -16.67 -11.33
C GLN A 67 6.86 -16.04 -12.31
N PRO A 68 6.84 -16.40 -13.61
CA PRO A 68 7.81 -15.90 -14.59
C PRO A 68 7.79 -14.37 -14.79
N HIS A 69 6.62 -13.74 -14.69
CA HIS A 69 6.46 -12.29 -14.82
C HIS A 69 6.54 -11.59 -13.46
N LYS A 70 7.07 -10.36 -13.43
CA LYS A 70 7.26 -9.62 -12.17
C LYS A 70 5.96 -8.99 -11.68
N ILE A 71 5.52 -9.37 -10.48
CA ILE A 71 4.44 -8.70 -9.75
C ILE A 71 5.05 -7.91 -8.60
N TYR A 72 4.81 -6.60 -8.61
CA TYR A 72 5.23 -5.66 -7.58
C TYR A 72 4.01 -4.97 -6.96
N VAL A 73 4.23 -4.22 -5.87
CA VAL A 73 3.16 -3.56 -5.11
C VAL A 73 2.32 -2.60 -5.97
N GLN A 74 2.93 -1.88 -6.93
CA GLN A 74 2.20 -1.01 -7.85
C GLN A 74 1.22 -1.78 -8.76
N HIS A 75 1.58 -2.99 -9.19
CA HIS A 75 0.68 -3.84 -9.98
C HIS A 75 -0.51 -4.31 -9.14
N ILE A 76 -0.31 -4.55 -7.84
CA ILE A 76 -1.41 -4.91 -6.94
C ILE A 76 -2.33 -3.71 -6.68
N ILE A 77 -1.77 -2.51 -6.54
CA ILE A 77 -2.57 -1.28 -6.41
C ILE A 77 -3.48 -1.08 -7.63
N GLU A 78 -2.94 -1.24 -8.84
CA GLU A 78 -3.71 -1.14 -10.09
C GLU A 78 -4.74 -2.26 -10.24
N LYS A 79 -4.35 -3.51 -9.92
CA LYS A 79 -5.25 -4.67 -9.97
C LYS A 79 -6.44 -4.50 -9.02
N GLU A 80 -6.20 -4.02 -7.82
CA GLU A 80 -7.22 -3.77 -6.78
C GLU A 80 -7.78 -2.34 -6.86
N SER A 81 -7.74 -1.71 -8.04
CA SER A 81 -8.13 -0.33 -8.29
C SER A 81 -9.50 0.05 -7.72
N SER A 82 -10.51 -0.80 -7.85
CA SER A 82 -11.83 -0.53 -7.26
C SER A 82 -11.81 -0.42 -5.74
N LEU A 83 -11.02 -1.26 -5.05
CA LEU A 83 -10.83 -1.15 -3.61
C LEU A 83 -10.06 0.11 -3.27
N ILE A 84 -8.90 0.31 -3.89
CA ILE A 84 -8.03 1.45 -3.63
C ILE A 84 -8.76 2.77 -3.87
N TYR A 85 -9.55 2.89 -4.93
CA TYR A 85 -10.33 4.08 -5.22
C TYR A 85 -11.32 4.43 -4.10
N ARG A 86 -12.01 3.43 -3.51
CA ARG A 86 -12.89 3.68 -2.35
C ARG A 86 -12.14 4.25 -1.16
N TRP A 87 -10.88 3.88 -0.95
CA TRP A 87 -10.05 4.44 0.11
C TRP A 87 -9.64 5.88 -0.21
N LEU A 88 -9.24 6.15 -1.46
CA LEU A 88 -8.91 7.50 -1.93
C LEU A 88 -10.10 8.45 -1.81
N GLU A 89 -11.29 8.02 -2.23
CA GLU A 89 -12.54 8.80 -2.14
C GLU A 89 -12.91 9.16 -0.69
N ARG A 90 -12.64 8.26 0.26
CA ARG A 90 -12.85 8.49 1.70
C ARG A 90 -11.79 9.39 2.35
N GLY A 91 -10.78 9.85 1.61
CA GLY A 91 -9.71 10.69 2.14
C GLY A 91 -8.73 9.92 3.03
N CYS A 92 -8.33 8.71 2.62
CA CYS A 92 -7.36 7.92 3.37
C CYS A 92 -5.97 8.58 3.46
N TRP A 93 -5.17 8.13 4.43
CA TRP A 93 -3.74 8.47 4.49
C TRP A 93 -2.92 7.37 3.82
N ILE A 94 -1.94 7.79 3.04
CA ILE A 94 -1.02 6.93 2.29
C ILE A 94 0.37 7.10 2.87
N TYR A 95 0.98 5.98 3.22
CA TYR A 95 2.36 5.91 3.68
C TYR A 95 3.10 4.91 2.82
N VAL A 96 4.24 5.32 2.27
CA VAL A 96 5.11 4.51 1.40
C VAL A 96 6.46 4.40 2.07
N ALA A 97 6.98 3.17 2.23
CA ALA A 97 8.30 2.97 2.81
C ALA A 97 9.07 1.85 2.11
N GLY A 98 10.40 1.99 2.02
CA GLY A 98 11.29 0.99 1.44
C GLY A 98 12.38 1.57 0.54
N ASN A 99 12.76 0.82 -0.50
CA ASN A 99 13.86 1.20 -1.38
C ASN A 99 13.56 2.48 -2.19
N ALA A 100 14.43 3.47 -2.11
CA ALA A 100 14.27 4.82 -2.69
C ALA A 100 14.53 4.91 -4.21
N ASN A 101 14.85 3.81 -4.89
CA ASN A 101 15.08 3.83 -6.34
C ASN A 101 13.73 4.03 -7.07
N ASN A 102 13.31 3.08 -7.91
CA ASN A 102 12.13 3.25 -8.75
C ASN A 102 10.80 3.01 -8.02
N MET A 103 10.83 2.47 -6.81
CA MET A 103 9.62 2.02 -6.11
C MET A 103 8.67 3.17 -5.75
N PRO A 104 9.11 4.30 -5.16
CA PRO A 104 8.18 5.35 -4.72
C PRO A 104 7.46 6.02 -5.88
N ALA A 105 8.18 6.31 -6.97
CA ALA A 105 7.61 6.87 -8.19
C ALA A 105 6.60 5.92 -8.84
N ALA A 106 6.93 4.62 -8.92
CA ALA A 106 6.02 3.61 -9.47
C ALA A 106 4.73 3.48 -8.64
N VAL A 107 4.83 3.54 -7.30
CA VAL A 107 3.67 3.50 -6.40
C VAL A 107 2.82 4.76 -6.56
N ARG A 108 3.42 5.95 -6.62
CA ARG A 108 2.69 7.21 -6.85
C ARG A 108 1.91 7.15 -8.17
N ASN A 109 2.56 6.70 -9.24
CA ASN A 109 1.94 6.58 -10.56
C ASN A 109 0.79 5.57 -10.58
N ALA A 110 0.87 4.47 -9.84
CA ALA A 110 -0.23 3.53 -9.71
C ALA A 110 -1.46 4.15 -9.05
N PHE A 111 -1.30 5.00 -8.02
CA PHE A 111 -2.44 5.74 -7.45
C PHE A 111 -3.05 6.73 -8.45
N VAL A 112 -2.22 7.44 -9.22
CA VAL A 112 -2.68 8.31 -10.32
C VAL A 112 -3.43 7.51 -11.38
N ALA A 113 -2.99 6.30 -11.71
CA ALA A 113 -3.69 5.40 -12.64
C ALA A 113 -5.04 4.95 -12.09
N VAL A 114 -5.13 4.61 -10.80
CA VAL A 114 -6.40 4.25 -10.14
C VAL A 114 -7.41 5.40 -10.19
N LEU A 115 -6.96 6.64 -9.96
CA LEU A 115 -7.82 7.84 -10.03
C LEU A 115 -8.36 8.09 -11.44
N GLN A 116 -7.56 7.82 -12.48
CA GLN A 116 -8.02 7.91 -13.87
C GLN A 116 -9.02 6.81 -14.20
N ASP A 117 -8.69 5.55 -13.90
CA ASP A 117 -9.51 4.39 -14.24
C ASP A 117 -10.85 4.34 -13.48
N LYS A 118 -10.83 4.57 -12.17
CA LYS A 118 -12.02 4.45 -11.32
C LYS A 118 -12.69 5.78 -10.99
N GLY A 119 -11.93 6.87 -10.96
CA GLY A 119 -12.45 8.21 -10.71
C GLY A 119 -12.81 9.01 -11.96
N GLY A 120 -12.44 8.54 -13.15
CA GLY A 120 -12.69 9.24 -14.41
C GLY A 120 -11.97 10.59 -14.51
N LEU A 121 -10.95 10.83 -13.69
CA LEU A 121 -10.16 12.06 -13.72
C LEU A 121 -9.27 12.06 -14.96
N VAL A 122 -9.11 13.23 -15.58
CA VAL A 122 -8.09 13.38 -16.64
C VAL A 122 -6.69 13.36 -16.02
N PRO A 123 -5.62 13.05 -16.79
CA PRO A 123 -4.28 12.85 -16.24
C PRO A 123 -3.79 13.97 -15.29
N GLN A 124 -3.99 15.24 -15.67
CA GLN A 124 -3.60 16.38 -14.86
C GLN A 124 -4.37 16.44 -13.52
N GLN A 125 -5.68 16.19 -13.54
CA GLN A 125 -6.51 16.22 -12.34
C GLN A 125 -6.13 15.09 -11.36
N ALA A 126 -5.82 13.91 -11.89
CA ALA A 126 -5.37 12.79 -11.08
C ALA A 126 -4.00 13.06 -10.42
N ASP A 127 -3.08 13.69 -11.16
CA ASP A 127 -1.79 14.11 -10.61
C ASP A 127 -1.94 15.22 -9.55
N ASP A 128 -2.75 16.24 -9.83
CA ASP A 128 -3.05 17.34 -8.91
C ASP A 128 -3.69 16.83 -7.61
N PHE A 129 -4.51 15.78 -7.68
CA PHE A 129 -5.11 15.14 -6.51
C PHE A 129 -4.04 14.56 -5.59
N ILE A 130 -3.12 13.76 -6.13
CA ILE A 130 -2.03 13.16 -5.33
C ILE A 130 -1.08 14.24 -4.79
N THR A 131 -0.76 15.24 -5.61
CA THR A 131 0.02 16.42 -5.18
C THR A 131 -0.68 17.19 -4.04
N SER A 132 -2.00 17.31 -4.08
CA SER A 132 -2.75 17.88 -2.97
C SER A 132 -2.68 17.03 -1.70
N MET A 133 -2.63 15.70 -1.80
CA MET A 133 -2.47 14.82 -0.63
C MET A 133 -1.07 14.97 -0.03
N GLU A 134 -0.03 15.06 -0.87
CA GLU A 134 1.36 15.28 -0.45
C GLU A 134 1.47 16.61 0.32
N SER A 135 0.95 17.72 -0.23
CA SER A 135 0.99 19.04 0.43
C SER A 135 0.21 19.10 1.75
N LYS A 136 -0.82 18.26 1.91
CA LYS A 136 -1.59 18.12 3.17
C LYS A 136 -0.96 17.13 4.16
N GLY A 137 0.15 16.49 3.80
CA GLY A 137 0.78 15.44 4.61
C GLY A 137 -0.01 14.13 4.68
N MET A 138 -1.03 13.96 3.84
CA MET A 138 -1.83 12.73 3.75
C MET A 138 -1.17 11.67 2.88
N TYR A 139 -0.19 12.04 2.05
CA TYR A 139 0.69 11.12 1.35
C TYR A 139 2.12 11.35 1.82
N GLN A 140 2.74 10.36 2.45
CA GLN A 140 4.10 10.46 2.99
C GLN A 140 4.97 9.31 2.49
N THR A 141 6.25 9.62 2.25
CA THR A 141 7.23 8.66 1.73
C THR A 141 8.48 8.66 2.60
N GLU A 142 8.83 7.49 3.12
CA GLU A 142 10.01 7.25 3.98
C GLU A 142 10.89 6.18 3.34
N THR A 143 11.90 6.60 2.55
CA THR A 143 12.66 5.68 1.68
C THR A 143 14.16 5.86 1.79
N TRP A 144 14.90 4.78 1.56
CA TRP A 144 16.37 4.73 1.67
C TRP A 144 17.03 3.93 0.53
N SER A 145 18.31 4.20 0.27
CA SER A 145 19.15 3.57 -0.76
C SER A 145 20.16 2.59 -0.19
#